data_AF-A0A533SAU8-F1
#
_entry.id   AF-A0A533SAU8-F1
#
_cell.length_a   1.000
_cell.length_b   1.000
_cell.length_c   1.000
_cell.angle_alpha   90.00
_cell.angle_beta   90.00
_cell.angle_gamma   90.00
#
_symmetry.space_group_name_H-M   'P 1'
#
loop_
_entity.id
_entity.type
_entity.pdbx_description
1 polymer ?
#
loop_
_entity_poly.entity_id
_entity_poly.type
_entity_poly.pdbx_seq_one_letter_code
_entity_poly.pdbx_strand_id
1 'polypeptide(L)'
;MTSLQIIFLLIAAITLISAGMVVMTRRIMHAALWLVLTLMGVAVLFATLQSGFYAVVQVLVYIGAISTLIIFAVMMTRHVMEDVGPQSNRGWGLALVFTVALFAGISGVLLSWDGMQTA
;
A
#
# COMPACT_ATOMS: atom_id res chain seq x y z
N MET A 1 11.02 0.12 -23.42
CA MET A 1 11.06 0.01 -21.94
C MET A 1 12.43 0.46 -21.49
N THR A 2 12.54 1.59 -20.81
CA THR A 2 13.80 2.02 -20.20
C THR A 2 14.10 1.18 -18.95
N SER A 3 15.36 1.11 -18.53
CA SER A 3 15.76 0.42 -17.30
C SER A 3 14.98 0.91 -16.07
N LEU A 4 14.76 2.22 -15.98
CA LEU A 4 13.96 2.86 -14.92
C LEU A 4 12.49 2.41 -14.96
N GLN A 5 11.87 2.30 -16.15
CA GLN A 5 10.49 1.81 -16.28
C GLN A 5 10.34 0.36 -15.79
N ILE A 6 11.33 -0.50 -16.06
CA ILE A 6 11.33 -1.89 -15.58
C ILE A 6 11.42 -1.92 -14.05
N ILE A 7 12.32 -1.12 -13.46
CA ILE A 7 12.45 -0.99 -12.00
C ILE A 7 11.14 -0.50 -11.40
N PHE A 8 10.54 0.55 -11.97
CA PHE A 8 9.25 1.09 -11.53
C PHE A 8 8.16 0.02 -11.53
N LEU A 9 7.99 -0.72 -12.63
CA LEU A 9 6.98 -1.78 -12.75
C LEU A 9 7.19 -2.91 -11.72
N LEU A 10 8.44 -3.31 -11.52
CA LEU A 10 8.79 -4.35 -10.54
C LEU A 10 8.44 -3.88 -9.12
N ILE A 11 8.87 -2.67 -8.74
CA ILE A 11 8.60 -2.11 -7.42
C ILE A 11 7.09 -1.85 -7.22
N ALA A 12 6.39 -1.37 -8.24
CA ALA A 12 4.94 -1.19 -8.20
C ALA A 12 4.21 -2.52 -7.97
N ALA A 13 4.62 -3.59 -8.67
CA ALA A 13 4.05 -4.93 -8.47
C ALA A 13 4.32 -5.44 -7.03
N ILE A 14 5.54 -5.30 -6.52
CA ILE A 14 5.87 -5.67 -5.12
C ILE A 14 5.03 -4.86 -4.13
N THR A 15 4.86 -3.56 -4.37
CA THR A 15 4.07 -2.67 -3.51
C THR A 15 2.61 -3.08 -3.47
N LEU A 16 2.00 -3.42 -4.62
CA LEU A 16 0.61 -3.87 -4.69
C LEU A 16 0.42 -5.25 -4.05
N ILE A 17 1.34 -6.19 -4.29
CA ILE A 17 1.28 -7.53 -3.69
C ILE A 17 1.41 -7.43 -2.17
N SER A 18 2.38 -6.66 -1.68
CA SER A 18 2.56 -6.46 -0.23
C SER A 18 1.36 -5.77 0.40
N ALA A 19 0.78 -4.75 -0.24
CA ALA A 19 -0.45 -4.10 0.23
C ALA A 19 -1.63 -5.09 0.32
N GLY A 20 -1.78 -5.97 -0.66
CA GLY A 20 -2.75 -7.07 -0.60
C GLY A 20 -2.48 -8.02 0.57
N MET A 21 -1.21 -8.39 0.78
CA MET A 21 -0.82 -9.25 1.90
C MET A 21 -1.08 -8.62 3.27
N VAL A 22 -1.05 -7.28 3.41
CA VAL A 22 -1.44 -6.60 4.67
C VAL A 22 -2.85 -7.00 5.10
N VAL A 23 -3.81 -7.00 4.17
CA VAL A 23 -5.23 -7.26 4.48
C VAL A 23 -5.60 -8.75 4.43
N MET A 24 -4.84 -9.55 3.69
CA MET A 24 -5.07 -11.00 3.57
C MET A 24 -4.42 -11.79 4.72
N THR A 25 -3.37 -11.25 5.34
CA THR A 25 -2.63 -11.95 6.39
C THR A 25 -3.40 -11.94 7.72
N ARG A 26 -3.71 -13.13 8.24
CA ARG A 26 -4.45 -13.28 9.51
C ARG A 26 -3.65 -12.91 10.75
N ARG A 27 -2.32 -13.09 10.71
CA ARG A 27 -1.44 -12.77 11.85
C ARG A 27 -1.07 -11.30 11.79
N ILE A 28 -1.60 -10.49 12.70
CA ILE A 28 -1.42 -9.04 12.66
C ILE A 28 0.05 -8.58 12.67
N MET A 29 0.93 -9.33 13.33
CA MET A 29 2.38 -9.08 13.30
C MET A 29 2.93 -9.14 11.87
N HIS A 30 2.54 -10.17 11.12
CA HIS A 30 3.00 -10.36 9.75
C HIS A 30 2.35 -9.31 8.84
N ALA A 31 1.08 -8.97 9.06
CA ALA A 31 0.42 -7.86 8.37
C ALA A 31 1.16 -6.52 8.57
N ALA A 32 1.63 -6.23 9.78
CA ALA A 32 2.43 -5.04 10.07
C ALA A 32 3.78 -5.04 9.32
N LEU A 33 4.44 -6.19 9.18
CA LEU A 33 5.66 -6.31 8.37
C LEU A 33 5.39 -6.10 6.87
N TRP A 34 4.28 -6.64 6.34
CA TRP A 34 3.85 -6.37 4.96
C TRP A 34 3.54 -4.88 4.74
N LEU A 35 3.03 -4.19 5.75
CA LEU A 35 2.78 -2.75 5.68
C LEU A 35 4.09 -1.98 5.55
N VAL A 36 5.12 -2.32 6.33
CA VAL A 36 6.46 -1.72 6.20
C VAL A 36 7.00 -1.93 4.79
N LEU A 37 6.88 -3.13 4.23
CA LEU A 37 7.33 -3.42 2.87
C LEU A 37 6.57 -2.58 1.82
N THR A 38 5.25 -2.40 2.01
CA THR A 38 4.43 -1.52 1.16
C THR A 38 4.95 -0.08 1.21
N LEU A 39 5.18 0.46 2.41
CA LEU A 39 5.65 1.83 2.61
C LEU A 39 7.07 2.04 2.05
N MET A 40 7.93 1.02 2.13
CA MET A 40 9.25 1.02 1.51
C MET A 40 9.16 1.02 -0.02
N GLY A 41 8.26 0.23 -0.60
CA GLY A 41 7.97 0.26 -2.03
C GLY A 41 7.55 1.65 -2.51
N VAL A 42 6.66 2.33 -1.77
CA VAL A 42 6.25 3.71 -2.06
C VAL A 42 7.42 4.69 -2.00
N ALA A 43 8.36 4.55 -1.06
CA ALA A 43 9.54 5.40 -1.00
C ALA A 43 10.42 5.26 -2.26
N VAL A 44 10.59 4.03 -2.75
CA VAL A 44 11.30 3.76 -4.01
C VAL A 44 10.54 4.32 -5.21
N LEU A 45 9.21 4.24 -5.22
CA LEU A 45 8.39 4.89 -6.25
C LEU A 45 8.63 6.41 -6.28
N PHE A 46 8.63 7.09 -5.13
CA PHE A 46 8.97 8.52 -5.08
C PHE A 46 10.38 8.82 -5.58
N ALA A 47 11.36 7.96 -5.27
CA ALA A 47 12.72 8.10 -5.80
C ALA A 47 12.76 7.95 -7.33
N THR A 48 12.04 7.00 -7.90
CA THR A 48 11.93 6.83 -9.37
C THR A 48 11.25 8.01 -10.05
N LEU A 49 10.33 8.69 -9.36
CA LEU A 49 9.69 9.93 -9.81
C LEU A 49 10.55 11.19 -9.59
N GLN A 50 11.83 11.05 -9.23
CA GLN A 50 12.74 12.16 -8.92
C GLN A 50 12.23 13.07 -7.78
N SER A 51 11.38 12.54 -6.91
CA SER A 51 10.74 13.26 -5.82
C SER A 51 11.50 13.04 -4.51
N GLY A 52 12.70 13.60 -4.42
CA GLY A 52 13.64 13.34 -3.32
C GLY A 52 13.10 13.71 -1.94
N PHE A 53 12.45 14.87 -1.81
CA PHE A 53 11.85 15.30 -0.54
C PHE A 53 10.79 14.33 -0.03
N TYR A 54 9.87 13.91 -0.90
CA TYR A 54 8.80 12.98 -0.53
C TYR A 54 9.35 11.59 -0.21
N ALA A 55 10.36 11.12 -0.94
CA ALA A 55 11.03 9.85 -0.62
C ALA A 55 11.67 9.88 0.78
N VAL A 56 12.36 10.96 1.14
CA VAL A 56 12.97 11.12 2.48
C VAL A 56 11.90 11.19 3.56
N VAL A 57 10.84 11.99 3.38
CA VAL A 57 9.72 12.06 4.34
C VAL A 57 9.03 10.70 4.48
N GLN A 58 8.87 9.95 3.39
CA GLN A 58 8.31 8.60 3.41
C GLN A 58 9.12 7.66 4.31
N VAL A 59 10.45 7.68 4.18
CA VAL A 59 11.33 6.86 5.01
C VAL A 59 11.32 7.32 6.46
N LEU A 60 11.46 8.62 6.73
CA LEU A 60 11.58 9.13 8.10
C LEU A 60 10.26 9.03 8.89
N VAL A 61 9.15 9.45 8.28
CA VAL A 61 7.87 9.58 8.98
C VAL A 61 7.08 8.28 8.91
N TYR A 62 6.89 7.71 7.71
CA TYR A 62 6.02 6.55 7.56
C TYR A 62 6.71 5.25 7.96
N ILE A 63 7.92 5.01 7.47
CA ILE A 63 8.69 3.80 7.82
C ILE A 63 9.31 3.95 9.23
N GLY A 64 9.92 5.10 9.51
CA GLY A 64 10.61 5.34 10.77
C GLY A 64 9.68 5.45 11.97
N ALA A 65 8.75 6.41 11.96
CA ALA A 65 7.90 6.70 13.11
C ALA A 65 6.61 5.89 13.11
N ILE A 66 5.77 6.02 12.08
CA ILE A 66 4.40 5.50 12.07
C ILE A 66 4.40 3.97 12.10
N SER A 67 5.13 3.30 11.20
CA SER A 67 5.10 1.83 11.19
C SER A 67 5.78 1.21 12.41
N THR A 68 6.80 1.85 12.97
CA THR A 68 7.40 1.41 14.23
C THR A 68 6.41 1.50 15.38
N LEU A 69 5.66 2.62 15.49
CA LEU A 69 4.57 2.77 16.47
C LEU A 69 3.48 1.72 16.27
N ILE A 70 3.08 1.45 15.02
CA ILE A 70 2.10 0.39 14.71
C ILE A 70 2.63 -0.97 15.17
N ILE A 71 3.89 -1.31 14.85
CA ILE A 71 4.49 -2.58 15.25
C ILE A 71 4.50 -2.72 16.78
N PHE A 72 4.93 -1.69 17.50
CA PHE A 72 4.92 -1.69 18.97
C PHE A 72 3.51 -1.83 19.54
N ALA A 73 2.54 -1.07 19.01
CA ALA A 73 1.14 -1.15 19.45
C ALA A 73 0.56 -2.55 19.23
N VAL A 74 0.78 -3.11 18.03
CA VAL A 74 0.34 -4.46 17.66
C VAL A 74 1.00 -5.54 18.51
N MET A 75 2.29 -5.39 18.82
CA MET A 75 3.00 -6.29 19.74
C MET A 75 2.39 -6.27 21.14
N MET A 76 2.08 -5.08 21.65
CA MET A 76 1.50 -4.90 22.99
C MET A 76 0.08 -5.49 23.09
N THR A 77 -0.73 -5.37 22.04
CA THR A 77 -2.13 -5.83 22.04
C THR A 77 -2.33 -7.23 21.47
N ARG A 78 -1.24 -7.90 21.04
CA ARG A 78 -1.29 -9.19 20.33
C ARG A 78 -2.19 -10.23 21.00
N HIS A 79 -2.11 -10.38 22.32
CA HIS A 79 -2.80 -11.45 23.04
C HIS A 79 -4.33 -11.30 23.01
N VAL A 80 -4.85 -10.08 22.85
CA VAL A 80 -6.29 -9.81 22.74
C VAL A 80 -6.80 -10.07 21.32
N MET A 81 -5.92 -10.02 20.31
CA MET A 81 -6.26 -10.16 18.89
C MET A 81 -6.01 -11.56 18.31
N GLU A 82 -5.58 -12.52 19.13
CA GLU A 82 -5.37 -13.92 18.70
C GLU A 82 -6.68 -14.72 18.55
N ASP A 83 -7.82 -14.18 18.99
CA ASP A 83 -9.14 -14.81 18.86
C ASP A 83 -9.73 -14.60 17.44
N VAL A 84 -9.12 -15.26 16.45
CA VAL A 84 -9.46 -15.12 15.03
C VAL A 84 -10.59 -16.07 14.63
N GLY A 85 -11.82 -15.67 14.94
CA GLY A 85 -13.02 -16.26 14.33
C GLY A 85 -13.01 -16.15 12.79
N PRO A 86 -14.00 -16.74 12.09
CA PRO A 86 -14.07 -16.66 10.62
C PRO A 86 -14.13 -15.20 10.15
N GLN A 87 -13.12 -14.77 9.39
CA GLN A 87 -13.08 -13.46 8.72
C GLN A 87 -14.02 -13.47 7.50
N SER A 88 -15.32 -13.60 7.75
CA SER A 88 -16.36 -13.61 6.71
C SER A 88 -16.97 -12.21 6.58
N ASN A 89 -16.55 -11.47 5.57
CA ASN A 89 -17.22 -10.22 5.20
C ASN A 89 -18.41 -10.55 4.29
N ARG A 90 -19.62 -10.66 4.87
CA ARG A 90 -20.87 -10.92 4.13
C ARG A 90 -21.11 -9.91 2.99
N GLY A 91 -20.54 -8.71 3.09
CA GLY A 91 -20.62 -7.64 2.09
C GLY A 91 -19.52 -7.66 1.02
N TRP A 92 -18.74 -8.73 0.87
CA TRP A 92 -17.58 -8.75 -0.06
C TRP A 92 -17.96 -8.40 -1.51
N GLY A 93 -19.12 -8.84 -1.99
CA GLY A 93 -19.60 -8.49 -3.33
C GLY A 93 -19.85 -6.99 -3.50
N LEU A 94 -20.49 -6.34 -2.52
CA LEU A 94 -20.69 -4.89 -2.53
C LEU A 94 -19.36 -4.14 -2.42
N ALA A 95 -18.44 -4.62 -1.58
CA ALA A 95 -17.10 -4.04 -1.45
C ALA A 95 -16.31 -4.12 -2.76
N LEU A 96 -16.43 -5.23 -3.50
CA LEU A 96 -15.79 -5.40 -4.81
C LEU A 96 -16.37 -4.42 -5.82
N VAL A 97 -17.71 -4.34 -5.92
CA VAL A 97 -18.38 -3.39 -6.82
C VAL A 97 -17.95 -1.95 -6.53
N PHE A 98 -17.94 -1.56 -5.25
CA PHE A 98 -17.49 -0.24 -4.84
C PHE A 98 -16.02 0.03 -5.20
N THR A 99 -15.14 -0.94 -4.94
CA THR A 99 -13.71 -0.82 -5.27
C THR A 99 -13.49 -0.66 -6.78
N VAL A 100 -14.17 -1.47 -7.60
CA VAL A 100 -14.06 -1.38 -9.07
C VAL A 100 -14.64 -0.07 -9.58
N ALA A 101 -15.80 0.36 -9.07
CA ALA A 101 -16.42 1.63 -9.46
C ALA A 101 -15.52 2.82 -9.11
N LEU A 102 -14.93 2.83 -7.92
CA LEU A 102 -14.02 3.88 -7.47
C LEU A 102 -12.73 3.89 -8.30
N PHE A 103 -12.13 2.72 -8.55
CA PHE A 103 -10.95 2.60 -9.40
C PHE A 103 -11.23 3.11 -10.82
N ALA A 104 -12.31 2.65 -11.45
CA ALA A 104 -12.71 3.08 -12.78
C ALA A 104 -13.02 4.58 -12.84
N GLY A 105 -13.67 5.13 -11.80
CA GLY A 105 -13.95 6.56 -11.68
C GLY A 105 -12.68 7.40 -11.60
N ILE A 106 -11.73 7.02 -10.74
CA ILE A 106 -10.43 7.69 -10.63
C ILE A 106 -9.66 7.58 -11.94
N SER A 107 -9.60 6.39 -12.55
CA SER A 107 -8.94 6.20 -13.86
C SER A 107 -9.60 7.05 -14.95
N GLY A 108 -10.93 7.17 -14.96
CA GLY A 108 -11.65 8.01 -15.91
C GLY A 108 -11.31 9.49 -15.76
N VAL A 109 -11.34 10.00 -14.51
CA VAL A 109 -10.94 11.38 -14.20
C VAL A 109 -9.50 11.65 -14.62
N LEU A 110 -8.60 10.73 -14.27
CA LEU A 110 -7.20 10.76 -14.67
C LEU A 110 -7.09 10.85 -16.20
N LEU A 111 -7.64 9.90 -16.95
CA LEU A 111 -7.53 9.90 -18.41
C LEU A 111 -8.16 11.14 -19.09
N SER A 112 -9.19 11.73 -18.47
CA SER A 112 -9.83 12.97 -18.95
C SER A 112 -9.04 14.25 -18.64
N TRP A 113 -8.01 14.17 -17.78
CA TRP A 113 -7.25 15.35 -17.39
C TRP A 113 -6.26 15.74 -18.49
N ASP A 114 -6.53 16.86 -19.17
CA ASP A 114 -5.67 17.42 -20.24
C ASP A 114 -4.21 17.55 -19.83
N GLY A 115 -3.92 17.86 -18.56
CA GLY A 115 -2.56 17.98 -18.03
C GLY A 115 -1.73 16.68 -18.13
N MET A 116 -2.36 15.52 -18.29
CA MET A 116 -1.69 14.25 -18.56
C MET A 116 -1.65 13.88 -20.03
N GLN A 117 -2.47 14.49 -20.89
CA GLN A 117 -2.40 14.30 -22.34
C GLN A 117 -1.30 15.15 -22.98
N THR A 118 -0.90 16.24 -22.31
CA THR A 118 0.12 17.18 -22.79
C THR A 118 1.54 16.94 -22.23
N ALA A 119 1.75 15.91 -21.40
CA ALA A 119 3.03 15.57 -20.76
C ALA A 119 3.63 14.29 -21.36
#